data_AF-A0A183SAJ5-F1
#
_entry.id   AF-A0A183SAJ5-F1
#
_cell.length_a   1.000
_cell.length_b   1.000
_cell.length_c   1.000
_cell.angle_alpha   90.00
_cell.angle_beta   90.00
_cell.angle_gamma   90.00
#
_symmetry.space_group_name_H-M   'P 1'
#
loop_
_entity.id
_entity.type
_entity.pdbx_description
1 polymer ?
#
loop_
_entity_poly.entity_id
_entity_poly.type
_entity_poly.pdbx_seq_one_letter_code
_entity_poly.pdbx_strand_id
1 'polypeptide(L)'
;LQYPKGTTQVYSYFESRGGKFSETIFFGLQYIIKRYLAGQVITLKKIESAKEMMRKHFGRDLINEEGWRYILQKHDGHLPIRIKAIPEGTVIPIRNVLFTVENTDPKCYWLTSYLETILVQVWYPLTVATNSLAFKKIIFQSLQETSDDLSTLPFLMHDFGFRGVSSIESASIGGTAHLVCFKGTDTMAALGLAKEFYNCDMAGFSIPATEHSTITVWQEAGEADAYRNLLEQFPTGSVACVSDSYNIWNACEKIWGETLHELVSICVFLPTLQLALFYHSPRSLLVTV
;
A
#
# COMPACT_ATOMS: atom_id res chain seq x y z
N LEU A 1 3.54 20.02 30.14
CA LEU A 1 3.56 18.54 30.24
C LEU A 1 2.57 18.12 31.33
N GLN A 2 1.88 16.99 31.17
CA GLN A 2 0.78 16.58 32.06
C GLN A 2 1.08 15.35 32.94
N TYR A 3 2.19 14.65 32.70
CA TYR A 3 2.56 13.47 33.48
C TYR A 3 2.78 13.78 34.97
N PRO A 4 2.59 12.80 35.88
CA PRO A 4 2.89 12.94 37.29
C PRO A 4 4.31 13.44 37.55
N LYS A 5 4.47 14.27 38.59
CA LYS A 5 5.78 14.80 38.99
C LYS A 5 6.71 13.64 39.36
N GLY A 6 7.94 13.65 38.85
CA GLY A 6 8.91 12.57 39.07
C GLY A 6 8.81 11.40 38.09
N THR A 7 7.93 11.46 37.07
CA THR A 7 7.90 10.46 36.00
C THR A 7 9.24 10.44 35.27
N THR A 8 9.89 9.28 35.21
CA THR A 8 11.17 9.06 34.51
C THR A 8 11.05 8.08 33.35
N GLN A 9 10.03 7.23 33.34
CA GLN A 9 9.84 6.25 32.28
C GLN A 9 8.36 6.18 31.90
N VAL A 10 8.11 6.13 30.60
CA VAL A 10 6.81 5.86 30.00
C VAL A 10 7.02 4.73 29.00
N TYR A 11 6.23 3.67 29.16
CA TYR A 11 6.23 2.50 28.30
C TYR A 11 4.83 2.35 27.68
N SER A 12 4.77 2.27 26.36
CA SER A 12 3.55 2.11 25.60
C SER A 12 3.65 0.91 24.66
N TYR A 13 2.51 0.38 24.23
CA TYR A 13 2.44 -0.68 23.24
C TYR A 13 1.37 -0.38 22.18
N PHE A 14 1.50 -1.02 21.03
CA PHE A 14 0.53 -0.99 19.96
C PHE A 14 0.00 -2.40 19.67
N GLU A 15 -1.30 -2.51 19.46
CA GLU A 15 -1.99 -3.74 19.10
C GLU A 15 -3.13 -3.42 18.12
N SER A 16 -3.57 -4.43 17.36
CA SER A 16 -4.88 -4.41 16.73
C SER A 16 -5.92 -4.96 17.72
N ARG A 17 -6.79 -4.09 18.27
CA ARG A 17 -7.77 -4.47 19.32
C ARG A 17 -8.95 -5.31 18.81
N GLY A 18 -9.18 -5.31 17.50
CA GLY A 18 -10.32 -5.92 16.84
C GLY A 18 -10.45 -5.48 15.38
N GLY A 19 -11.51 -5.93 14.72
CA GLY A 19 -11.80 -5.58 13.33
C GLY A 19 -12.55 -6.68 12.61
N LYS A 20 -12.54 -6.61 11.27
CA LYS A 20 -13.19 -7.60 10.40
C LYS A 20 -12.51 -8.99 10.45
N PHE A 21 -11.20 -9.03 10.73
CA PHE A 21 -10.38 -10.24 10.67
C PHE A 21 -9.89 -10.65 12.06
N SER A 22 -9.71 -11.96 12.27
CA SER A 22 -9.22 -12.55 13.54
C SER A 22 -7.69 -12.48 13.69
N GLU A 23 -6.98 -12.12 12.63
CA GLU A 23 -5.52 -12.00 12.58
C GLU A 23 -5.12 -10.82 11.70
N THR A 24 -3.85 -10.42 11.82
CA THR A 24 -3.26 -9.30 11.08
C THR A 24 -1.85 -9.64 10.62
N ILE A 25 -1.45 -9.12 9.47
CA ILE A 25 -0.03 -9.06 9.07
C ILE A 25 0.59 -7.80 9.65
N PHE A 26 1.62 -7.93 10.47
CA PHE A 26 2.38 -6.77 10.91
C PHE A 26 3.35 -6.31 9.80
N PHE A 27 3.16 -5.09 9.28
CA PHE A 27 3.98 -4.53 8.21
C PHE A 27 3.95 -3.00 8.22
N GLY A 28 5.07 -2.34 7.89
CA GLY A 28 5.14 -0.89 7.67
C GLY A 28 5.88 -0.06 8.72
N LEU A 29 6.26 -0.64 9.87
CA LEU A 29 6.93 0.09 10.95
C LEU A 29 8.34 0.54 10.53
N GLN A 30 9.07 -0.28 9.77
CA GLN A 30 10.41 0.00 9.29
C GLN A 30 10.44 1.26 8.42
N TYR A 31 9.45 1.43 7.54
CA TYR A 31 9.32 2.66 6.75
C TYR A 31 9.19 3.89 7.67
N ILE A 32 8.28 3.84 8.66
CA ILE A 32 8.07 4.96 9.59
C ILE A 32 9.36 5.29 10.36
N ILE A 33 10.05 4.26 10.87
CA ILE A 33 11.30 4.43 11.62
C ILE A 33 12.37 5.08 10.73
N LYS A 34 12.67 4.49 9.58
CA LYS A 34 13.73 4.98 8.69
C LYS A 34 13.43 6.38 8.15
N ARG A 35 12.18 6.66 7.82
CA ARG A 35 11.76 7.93 7.19
C ARG A 35 11.72 9.09 8.19
N TYR A 36 11.23 8.87 9.41
CA TYR A 36 10.87 9.96 10.32
C TYR A 36 11.60 9.95 11.66
N LEU A 37 12.16 8.83 12.11
CA LEU A 37 12.67 8.68 13.48
C LEU A 37 14.17 8.41 13.55
N ALA A 38 14.74 7.73 12.55
CA ALA A 38 16.14 7.36 12.51
C ALA A 38 17.06 8.55 12.15
N GLY A 39 18.24 8.59 12.77
CA GLY A 39 19.25 9.63 12.55
C GLY A 39 18.96 10.93 13.32
N GLN A 40 19.61 12.00 12.89
CA GLN A 40 19.44 13.33 13.46
C GLN A 40 18.14 13.98 12.95
N VAL A 41 17.04 13.74 13.67
CA VAL A 41 15.72 14.23 13.28
C VAL A 41 15.36 15.56 13.94
N ILE A 42 16.06 15.95 15.00
CA ILE A 42 15.90 17.23 15.70
C ILE A 42 17.05 18.17 15.34
N THR A 43 16.71 19.40 14.96
CA THR A 43 17.68 20.47 14.67
C THR A 43 17.21 21.79 15.27
N LEU A 44 18.15 22.73 15.49
CA LEU A 44 17.82 24.06 16.01
C LEU A 44 16.75 24.75 15.15
N LYS A 45 16.88 24.68 13.82
CA LYS A 45 15.91 25.25 12.87
C LYS A 45 14.50 24.66 13.05
N LYS A 46 14.38 23.35 13.26
CA LYS A 46 13.09 22.69 13.50
C LYS A 46 12.48 23.13 14.83
N ILE A 47 13.29 23.26 15.89
CA ILE A 47 12.84 23.73 17.21
C ILE A 47 12.28 25.15 17.11
N GLU A 48 13.02 26.09 16.51
CA GLU A 48 12.57 27.47 16.36
C GLU A 48 11.30 27.57 15.52
N SER A 49 11.25 26.84 14.40
CA SER A 49 10.07 26.81 13.53
C SER A 49 8.84 26.25 14.25
N ALA A 50 8.99 25.15 14.99
CA ALA A 50 7.92 24.56 15.78
C ALA A 50 7.45 25.50 16.89
N LYS A 51 8.38 26.18 17.59
CA LYS A 51 8.07 27.17 18.62
C LYS A 51 7.23 28.32 18.04
N GLU A 52 7.66 28.88 16.91
CA GLU A 52 6.93 29.96 16.25
C GLU A 52 5.52 29.52 15.83
N MET A 53 5.41 28.34 15.20
CA MET A 53 4.14 27.78 14.74
C MET A 53 3.19 27.52 15.92
N MET A 54 3.67 26.86 16.99
CA MET A 54 2.87 26.57 18.18
C MET A 54 2.43 27.85 18.88
N ARG A 55 3.31 28.84 18.99
CA ARG A 55 2.95 30.14 19.58
C ARG A 55 1.83 30.82 18.80
N LYS A 56 1.89 30.81 17.46
CA LYS A 56 0.81 31.36 16.61
C LYS A 56 -0.48 30.55 16.76
N HIS A 57 -0.39 29.22 16.77
CA HIS A 57 -1.55 28.33 16.85
C HIS A 57 -2.29 28.44 18.19
N PHE A 58 -1.56 28.53 19.30
CA PHE A 58 -2.15 28.53 20.65
C PHE A 58 -2.28 29.92 21.27
N GLY A 59 -1.72 30.97 20.65
CA GLY A 59 -1.66 32.32 21.21
C GLY A 59 -0.75 32.47 22.44
N ARG A 60 0.00 31.43 22.82
CA ARG A 60 0.93 31.40 23.96
C ARG A 60 2.00 30.32 23.77
N ASP A 61 3.09 30.41 24.52
CA ASP A 61 4.20 29.47 24.43
C ASP A 61 3.89 28.16 25.19
N LEU A 62 3.69 27.07 24.46
CA LEU A 62 3.36 25.73 25.01
C LEU A 62 4.34 24.64 24.59
N ILE A 63 5.36 24.98 23.78
CA ILE A 63 6.32 23.98 23.34
C ILE A 63 7.23 23.58 24.52
N ASN A 64 7.56 22.29 24.61
CA ASN A 64 8.61 21.83 25.52
C ASN A 64 10.00 22.12 24.92
N GLU A 65 10.33 23.39 24.72
CA GLU A 65 11.57 23.81 24.06
C GLU A 65 12.81 23.28 24.79
N GLU A 66 12.82 23.36 26.12
CA GLU A 66 13.92 22.83 26.95
C GLU A 66 14.15 21.34 26.69
N GLY A 67 13.07 20.54 26.65
CA GLY A 67 13.17 19.11 26.35
C GLY A 67 13.71 18.83 24.94
N TRP A 68 13.29 19.60 23.94
CA TRP A 68 13.80 19.44 22.58
C TRP A 68 15.26 19.87 22.43
N ARG A 69 15.65 20.99 23.07
CA ARG A 69 17.05 21.43 23.12
C ARG A 69 17.93 20.43 23.86
N TYR A 70 17.42 19.82 24.93
CA TYR A 70 18.12 18.75 25.64
C TYR A 70 18.40 17.56 24.72
N ILE A 71 17.42 17.10 23.94
CA ILE A 71 17.62 16.02 22.95
C ILE A 71 18.69 16.42 21.92
N LEU A 72 18.62 17.65 21.41
CA LEU A 72 19.61 18.16 20.46
C LEU A 72 21.03 18.15 21.06
N GLN A 73 21.21 18.65 22.28
CA GLN A 73 22.53 18.81 22.90
C GLN A 73 23.10 17.49 23.43
N LYS A 74 22.25 16.64 24.04
CA LYS A 74 22.69 15.42 24.73
C LYS A 74 22.79 14.22 23.79
N HIS A 75 21.87 14.12 22.83
CA HIS A 75 21.72 12.97 21.94
C HIS A 75 22.00 13.34 20.47
N ASP A 76 22.64 14.50 20.23
CA ASP A 76 22.92 15.02 18.89
C ASP A 76 21.68 15.04 17.98
N GLY A 77 20.51 15.33 18.56
CA GLY A 77 19.23 15.37 17.86
C GLY A 77 18.65 14.00 17.48
N HIS A 78 19.23 12.90 17.95
CA HIS A 78 18.67 11.55 17.85
C HIS A 78 17.66 11.33 18.97
N LEU A 79 16.56 10.64 18.68
CA LEU A 79 15.50 10.38 19.65
C LEU A 79 15.94 9.29 20.65
N PRO A 80 16.02 9.56 21.97
CA PRO A 80 16.37 8.56 22.98
C PRO A 80 15.16 7.66 23.30
N ILE A 81 14.79 6.82 22.35
CA ILE A 81 13.69 5.86 22.43
C ILE A 81 14.18 4.47 22.08
N ARG A 82 13.51 3.45 22.62
CA ARG A 82 13.66 2.07 22.20
C ARG A 82 12.31 1.56 21.70
N ILE A 83 12.32 1.03 20.48
CA ILE A 83 11.18 0.34 19.89
C ILE A 83 11.54 -1.14 19.77
N LYS A 84 10.68 -2.01 20.30
CA LYS A 84 10.78 -3.47 20.13
C LYS A 84 9.54 -3.91 19.37
N ALA A 85 9.70 -4.67 18.30
CA ALA A 85 8.61 -5.08 17.44
C ALA A 85 8.74 -6.56 17.10
N ILE A 86 7.62 -7.22 16.82
CA ILE A 86 7.65 -8.51 16.14
C ILE A 86 8.20 -8.34 14.71
N PRO A 87 8.73 -9.39 14.08
CA PRO A 87 9.21 -9.30 12.70
C PRO A 87 8.09 -8.86 11.75
N GLU A 88 8.37 -7.95 10.84
CA GLU A 88 7.42 -7.62 9.77
C GLU A 88 7.18 -8.83 8.85
N GLY A 89 5.96 -8.94 8.32
CA GLY A 89 5.46 -10.10 7.59
C GLY A 89 4.84 -11.18 8.49
N THR A 90 4.96 -11.06 9.82
CA THR A 90 4.35 -12.01 10.75
C THR A 90 2.83 -11.90 10.71
N VAL A 91 2.14 -13.04 10.52
CA VAL A 91 0.70 -13.18 10.74
C VAL A 91 0.48 -13.49 12.21
N ILE A 92 -0.31 -12.67 12.90
CA ILE A 92 -0.54 -12.80 14.34
C ILE A 92 -2.03 -12.58 14.67
N PRO A 93 -2.62 -13.32 15.62
CA PRO A 93 -3.97 -13.04 16.09
C PRO A 93 -4.09 -11.61 16.61
N ILE A 94 -5.25 -10.99 16.41
CA ILE A 94 -5.57 -9.69 17.02
C ILE A 94 -5.44 -9.77 18.55
N ARG A 95 -5.35 -8.62 19.21
CA ARG A 95 -5.17 -8.48 20.66
C ARG A 95 -3.84 -9.05 21.18
N ASN A 96 -2.81 -8.97 20.33
CA ASN A 96 -1.43 -9.20 20.69
C ASN A 96 -0.61 -7.94 20.45
N VAL A 97 0.43 -7.75 21.27
CA VAL A 97 1.37 -6.65 21.13
C VAL A 97 2.17 -6.82 19.83
N LEU A 98 2.14 -5.80 18.98
CA LEU A 98 2.89 -5.76 17.72
C LEU A 98 4.23 -5.06 17.90
N PHE A 99 4.23 -3.94 18.62
CA PHE A 99 5.44 -3.26 19.06
C PHE A 99 5.24 -2.48 20.35
N THR A 100 6.35 -2.14 20.99
CA THR A 100 6.41 -1.40 22.25
C THR A 100 7.38 -0.25 22.11
N VAL A 101 7.12 0.86 22.79
CA VAL A 101 7.93 2.09 22.76
C VAL A 101 8.24 2.52 24.19
N GLU A 102 9.49 2.81 24.47
CA GLU A 102 9.92 3.35 25.77
C GLU A 102 11.01 4.41 25.59
N ASN A 103 11.04 5.42 26.46
CA ASN A 103 12.14 6.37 26.50
C ASN A 103 13.37 5.72 27.16
N THR A 104 14.55 6.00 26.63
CA THR A 104 15.83 5.49 27.16
C THR A 104 16.59 6.51 28.00
N ASP A 105 16.11 7.75 28.03
CA ASP A 105 16.61 8.82 28.90
C ASP A 105 15.48 9.30 29.84
N PRO A 106 15.69 9.35 31.17
CA PRO A 106 14.71 9.82 32.13
C PRO A 106 14.14 11.22 31.88
N LYS A 107 14.89 12.12 31.25
CA LYS A 107 14.43 13.49 30.91
C LYS A 107 13.51 13.53 29.69
N CYS A 108 13.40 12.41 28.96
CA CYS A 108 12.62 12.28 27.74
C CYS A 108 11.36 11.42 27.93
N TYR A 109 10.86 11.28 29.16
CA TYR A 109 9.65 10.50 29.47
C TYR A 109 8.42 10.90 28.63
N TRP A 110 8.30 12.18 28.28
CA TRP A 110 7.19 12.71 27.47
C TRP A 110 7.27 12.31 25.99
N LEU A 111 8.44 11.87 25.52
CA LEU A 111 8.69 11.56 24.11
C LEU A 111 7.94 10.29 23.67
N THR A 112 7.77 9.30 24.56
CA THR A 112 7.11 8.03 24.24
C THR A 112 5.72 8.25 23.63
N SER A 113 4.86 9.03 24.29
CA SER A 113 3.52 9.33 23.75
C SER A 113 3.53 10.44 22.70
N TYR A 114 4.54 11.31 22.67
CA TYR A 114 4.66 12.30 21.59
C TYR A 114 4.75 11.64 20.21
N LEU A 115 5.40 10.49 20.12
CA LEU A 115 5.56 9.73 18.88
C LEU A 115 4.35 8.87 18.50
N GLU A 116 3.31 8.83 19.34
CA GLU A 116 2.11 8.03 19.10
C GLU A 116 1.50 8.32 17.73
N THR A 117 1.28 9.59 17.40
CA THR A 117 0.60 9.99 16.16
C THR A 117 1.30 9.46 14.91
N ILE A 118 2.65 9.50 14.87
CA ILE A 118 3.40 9.03 13.69
C ILE A 118 3.53 7.50 13.68
N LEU A 119 3.72 6.87 14.84
CA LEU A 119 3.85 5.41 14.93
C LEU A 119 2.52 4.69 14.65
N VAL A 120 1.41 5.23 15.12
CA VAL A 120 0.07 4.65 14.92
C VAL A 120 -0.30 4.59 13.45
N GLN A 121 0.25 5.45 12.58
CA GLN A 121 0.03 5.39 11.12
C GLN A 121 0.41 4.04 10.49
N VAL A 122 1.16 3.19 11.18
CA VAL A 122 1.38 1.79 10.78
C VAL A 122 0.08 1.00 10.60
N TRP A 123 -1.04 1.47 11.17
CA TRP A 123 -2.37 0.90 10.92
C TRP A 123 -2.67 0.77 9.43
N TYR A 124 -2.22 1.72 8.60
CA TYR A 124 -2.52 1.73 7.16
C TYR A 124 -1.86 0.56 6.41
N PRO A 125 -0.51 0.42 6.37
CA PRO A 125 0.13 -0.70 5.71
C PRO A 125 -0.27 -2.06 6.32
N LEU A 126 -0.41 -2.15 7.64
CA LEU A 126 -0.89 -3.34 8.33
C LEU A 126 -2.28 -3.77 7.84
N THR A 127 -3.20 -2.81 7.68
CA THR A 127 -4.57 -3.09 7.23
C THR A 127 -4.59 -3.52 5.77
N VAL A 128 -3.82 -2.86 4.90
CA VAL A 128 -3.74 -3.21 3.46
C VAL A 128 -3.14 -4.61 3.26
N ALA A 129 -2.05 -4.93 3.96
CA ALA A 129 -1.45 -6.26 3.91
C ALA A 129 -2.43 -7.34 4.41
N THR A 130 -3.09 -7.09 5.53
CA THR A 130 -4.07 -8.02 6.12
C THR A 130 -5.27 -8.25 5.19
N ASN A 131 -5.81 -7.19 4.58
CA ASN A 131 -6.91 -7.30 3.63
C ASN A 131 -6.47 -8.05 2.36
N SER A 132 -5.25 -7.82 1.88
CA SER A 132 -4.67 -8.57 0.75
C SER A 132 -4.51 -10.05 1.10
N LEU A 133 -4.08 -10.40 2.31
CA LEU A 133 -4.04 -11.79 2.77
C LEU A 133 -5.43 -12.43 2.80
N ALA A 134 -6.44 -11.70 3.26
CA ALA A 134 -7.82 -12.19 3.28
C ALA A 134 -8.31 -12.54 1.86
N PHE A 135 -8.04 -11.69 0.87
CA PHE A 135 -8.30 -12.01 -0.54
C PHE A 135 -7.48 -13.21 -1.02
N LYS A 136 -6.18 -13.26 -0.67
CA LYS A 136 -5.30 -14.38 -1.05
C LYS A 136 -5.84 -15.72 -0.54
N LYS A 137 -6.40 -15.77 0.67
CA LYS A 137 -7.03 -16.97 1.22
C LYS A 137 -8.27 -17.41 0.43
N ILE A 138 -9.11 -16.46 0.02
CA ILE A 138 -10.30 -16.74 -0.80
C ILE A 138 -9.86 -17.32 -2.15
N ILE A 139 -8.93 -16.64 -2.84
CA ILE A 139 -8.41 -17.10 -4.14
C ILE A 139 -7.75 -18.47 -4.00
N PHE A 140 -6.94 -18.66 -2.96
CA PHE A 140 -6.29 -19.95 -2.69
C PHE A 140 -7.31 -21.08 -2.52
N GLN A 141 -8.36 -20.87 -1.73
CA GLN A 141 -9.41 -21.88 -1.56
C GLN A 141 -10.09 -22.21 -2.88
N SER A 142 -10.46 -21.20 -3.68
CA SER A 142 -11.08 -21.43 -4.99
C SER A 142 -10.15 -22.15 -5.96
N LEU A 143 -8.85 -21.85 -5.94
CA LEU A 143 -7.88 -22.58 -6.75
C LEU A 143 -7.72 -24.03 -6.30
N GLN A 144 -7.69 -24.31 -4.99
CA GLN A 144 -7.63 -25.68 -4.49
C GLN A 144 -8.82 -26.53 -4.95
N GLU A 145 -9.97 -25.91 -5.19
CA GLU A 145 -11.18 -26.58 -5.64
C GLU A 145 -11.26 -26.70 -7.18
N THR A 146 -10.57 -25.83 -7.93
CA THR A 146 -10.78 -25.69 -9.39
C THR A 146 -9.53 -25.79 -10.26
N SER A 147 -8.34 -25.87 -9.67
CA SER A 147 -7.06 -25.89 -10.39
C SER A 147 -6.06 -26.84 -9.73
N ASP A 148 -5.35 -27.61 -10.56
CA ASP A 148 -4.20 -28.40 -10.12
C ASP A 148 -2.92 -27.56 -9.99
N ASP A 149 -2.93 -26.31 -10.47
CA ASP A 149 -1.81 -25.37 -10.42
C ASP A 149 -2.11 -24.17 -9.52
N LEU A 150 -1.24 -23.96 -8.54
CA LEU A 150 -1.27 -22.83 -7.59
C LEU A 150 -0.17 -21.79 -7.88
N SER A 151 0.67 -22.02 -8.88
CA SER A 151 1.81 -21.16 -9.22
C SER A 151 1.39 -19.75 -9.63
N THR A 152 0.16 -19.60 -10.12
CA THR A 152 -0.45 -18.34 -10.56
C THR A 152 -0.92 -17.47 -9.40
N LEU A 153 -1.17 -18.03 -8.21
CA LEU A 153 -1.72 -17.33 -7.04
C LEU A 153 -1.05 -15.97 -6.73
N PRO A 154 0.28 -15.83 -6.79
CA PRO A 154 0.92 -14.53 -6.55
C PRO A 154 0.48 -13.41 -7.51
N PHE A 155 -0.12 -13.72 -8.65
CA PHE A 155 -0.51 -12.74 -9.69
C PHE A 155 -2.02 -12.61 -9.88
N LEU A 156 -2.84 -13.38 -9.14
CA LEU A 156 -4.31 -13.38 -9.31
C LEU A 156 -5.03 -12.19 -8.64
N MET A 157 -4.30 -11.29 -8.00
CA MET A 157 -4.81 -10.00 -7.54
C MET A 157 -3.76 -8.94 -7.88
N HIS A 158 -4.14 -7.98 -8.73
CA HIS A 158 -3.24 -6.94 -9.23
C HIS A 158 -3.62 -5.58 -8.66
N ASP A 159 -2.64 -4.82 -8.20
CA ASP A 159 -2.87 -3.47 -7.66
C ASP A 159 -3.06 -2.42 -8.77
N PHE A 160 -4.30 -1.99 -8.98
CA PHE A 160 -4.68 -0.84 -9.82
C PHE A 160 -4.99 0.44 -9.00
N GLY A 161 -4.62 0.45 -7.72
CA GLY A 161 -5.08 1.42 -6.72
C GLY A 161 -4.45 2.80 -6.80
N PHE A 162 -3.40 3.02 -7.60
CA PHE A 162 -2.64 4.28 -7.59
C PHE A 162 -3.53 5.52 -7.77
N ARG A 163 -4.45 5.51 -8.73
CA ARG A 163 -5.36 6.65 -8.96
C ARG A 163 -6.46 6.81 -7.90
N GLY A 164 -6.68 5.79 -7.07
CA GLY A 164 -7.79 5.72 -6.10
C GLY A 164 -7.39 6.05 -4.67
N VAL A 165 -6.11 6.34 -4.39
CA VAL A 165 -5.63 6.66 -3.05
C VAL A 165 -5.42 8.17 -2.84
N SER A 166 -5.30 8.58 -1.57
CA SER A 166 -5.32 9.98 -1.16
C SER A 166 -4.02 10.75 -1.40
N SER A 167 -2.90 10.07 -1.63
CA SER A 167 -1.60 10.70 -1.92
C SER A 167 -0.63 9.71 -2.56
N ILE A 168 0.45 10.23 -3.17
CA ILE A 168 1.54 9.41 -3.71
C ILE A 168 2.20 8.58 -2.60
N GLU A 169 2.40 9.16 -1.42
CA GLU A 169 2.97 8.45 -0.27
C GLU A 169 2.05 7.30 0.19
N SER A 170 0.73 7.53 0.21
CA SER A 170 -0.25 6.47 0.47
C SER A 170 -0.19 5.38 -0.60
N ALA A 171 -0.05 5.75 -1.88
CA ALA A 171 0.12 4.79 -2.98
C ALA A 171 1.36 3.90 -2.78
N SER A 172 2.50 4.51 -2.44
CA SER A 172 3.74 3.78 -2.16
C SER A 172 3.58 2.82 -0.99
N ILE A 173 3.03 3.27 0.13
CA ILE A 173 2.89 2.45 1.35
C ILE A 173 1.89 1.32 1.12
N GLY A 174 0.70 1.65 0.59
CA GLY A 174 -0.38 0.71 0.34
C GLY A 174 -0.02 -0.34 -0.69
N GLY A 175 0.54 0.08 -1.84
CA GLY A 175 0.99 -0.85 -2.88
C GLY A 175 2.10 -1.77 -2.37
N THR A 176 3.06 -1.27 -1.59
CA THR A 176 4.10 -2.13 -1.00
C THR A 176 3.51 -3.14 -0.01
N ALA A 177 2.52 -2.73 0.78
CA ALA A 177 1.81 -3.62 1.69
C ALA A 177 1.02 -4.72 0.96
N HIS A 178 0.44 -4.41 -0.21
CA HIS A 178 -0.19 -5.40 -1.09
C HIS A 178 0.84 -6.43 -1.60
N LEU A 179 2.04 -5.98 -1.96
CA LEU A 179 3.14 -6.82 -2.45
C LEU A 179 3.72 -7.79 -1.40
N VAL A 180 3.34 -7.66 -0.12
CA VAL A 180 3.61 -8.69 0.89
C VAL A 180 2.86 -9.99 0.55
N CYS A 181 1.70 -9.88 -0.09
CA CYS A 181 0.83 -11.01 -0.41
C CYS A 181 0.91 -11.41 -1.89
N PHE A 182 1.03 -10.45 -2.80
CA PHE A 182 0.98 -10.66 -4.25
C PHE A 182 2.19 -10.06 -4.96
N LYS A 183 2.26 -10.22 -6.28
CA LYS A 183 3.36 -9.76 -7.13
C LYS A 183 2.88 -8.90 -8.31
N GLY A 184 1.57 -8.69 -8.48
CA GLY A 184 1.01 -7.85 -9.55
C GLY A 184 0.77 -6.41 -9.08
N THR A 185 1.31 -5.41 -9.77
CA THR A 185 1.08 -3.99 -9.44
C THR A 185 1.29 -3.05 -10.62
N ASP A 186 0.38 -2.10 -10.81
CA ASP A 186 0.58 -0.90 -11.65
C ASP A 186 0.93 0.34 -10.82
N THR A 187 0.88 0.23 -9.49
CA THR A 187 1.32 1.27 -8.57
C THR A 187 2.85 1.29 -8.50
N MET A 188 3.50 1.84 -9.53
CA MET A 188 4.97 1.93 -9.64
C MET A 188 5.64 2.56 -8.41
N ALA A 189 4.96 3.48 -7.72
CA ALA A 189 5.44 4.13 -6.52
C ALA A 189 5.70 3.14 -5.36
N ALA A 190 5.08 1.96 -5.37
CA ALA A 190 5.34 0.88 -4.41
C ALA A 190 6.74 0.26 -4.59
N LEU A 191 7.18 0.08 -5.84
CA LEU A 191 8.48 -0.53 -6.15
C LEU A 191 9.62 0.33 -5.61
N GLY A 192 9.51 1.65 -5.72
CA GLY A 192 10.47 2.60 -5.16
C GLY A 192 10.58 2.48 -3.63
N LEU A 193 9.44 2.41 -2.93
CA LEU A 193 9.43 2.27 -1.47
C LEU A 193 9.99 0.90 -1.03
N ALA A 194 9.62 -0.18 -1.70
CA ALA A 194 10.15 -1.52 -1.42
C ALA A 194 11.68 -1.57 -1.56
N LYS A 195 12.22 -0.95 -2.62
CA LYS A 195 13.66 -0.85 -2.85
C LYS A 195 14.36 -0.03 -1.79
N GLU A 196 13.89 1.19 -1.52
CA GLU A 196 14.54 2.12 -0.60
C GLU A 196 14.45 1.65 0.86
N PHE A 197 13.27 1.24 1.31
CA PHE A 197 13.03 0.99 2.73
C PHE A 197 13.19 -0.47 3.14
N TYR A 198 13.01 -1.42 2.21
CA TYR A 198 13.07 -2.86 2.48
C TYR A 198 14.19 -3.60 1.73
N ASN A 199 15.00 -2.91 0.93
CA ASN A 199 16.09 -3.52 0.15
C ASN A 199 15.59 -4.64 -0.78
N CYS A 200 14.38 -4.49 -1.33
CA CYS A 200 13.81 -5.39 -2.31
C CYS A 200 13.97 -4.76 -3.70
N ASP A 201 14.91 -5.29 -4.51
CA ASP A 201 15.25 -4.67 -5.80
C ASP A 201 14.05 -4.61 -6.76
N MET A 202 13.24 -5.67 -6.79
CA MET A 202 11.99 -5.71 -7.54
C MET A 202 10.92 -6.53 -6.80
N ALA A 203 9.92 -5.83 -6.27
CA ALA A 203 8.86 -6.43 -5.45
C ALA A 203 7.62 -6.88 -6.24
N GLY A 204 7.41 -6.33 -7.44
CA GLY A 204 6.21 -6.58 -8.23
C GLY A 204 6.43 -6.39 -9.72
N PHE A 205 5.48 -6.87 -10.51
CA PHE A 205 5.54 -6.95 -11.96
C PHE A 205 4.21 -6.50 -12.56
N SER A 206 4.25 -6.15 -13.85
CA SER A 206 3.08 -5.87 -14.66
C SER A 206 3.29 -6.34 -16.10
N ILE A 207 2.23 -6.24 -16.89
CA ILE A 207 2.19 -6.57 -18.31
C ILE A 207 1.68 -5.37 -19.11
N PRO A 208 1.96 -5.28 -20.41
CA PRO A 208 1.32 -4.29 -21.27
C PRO A 208 -0.21 -4.40 -21.18
N ALA A 209 -0.86 -3.28 -20.92
CA ALA A 209 -2.31 -3.19 -20.79
C ALA A 209 -2.84 -1.94 -21.50
N THR A 210 -3.99 -2.07 -22.16
CA THR A 210 -4.71 -0.93 -22.72
C THR A 210 -5.61 -0.29 -21.66
N GLU A 211 -5.90 1.00 -21.80
CA GLU A 211 -7.02 1.65 -21.14
C GLU A 211 -8.01 2.22 -22.17
N HIS A 212 -9.19 2.64 -21.71
CA HIS A 212 -10.26 3.13 -22.58
C HIS A 212 -9.82 4.21 -23.58
N SER A 213 -8.92 5.11 -23.19
CA SER A 213 -8.42 6.19 -24.08
C SER A 213 -7.70 5.62 -25.31
N THR A 214 -6.92 4.54 -25.12
CA THR A 214 -6.14 3.89 -26.18
C THR A 214 -7.00 3.07 -27.15
N ILE A 215 -8.21 2.68 -26.75
CA ILE A 215 -9.19 2.00 -27.61
C ILE A 215 -10.09 3.03 -28.29
N THR A 216 -10.73 3.90 -27.52
CA THR A 216 -11.75 4.84 -28.01
C THR A 216 -11.25 5.90 -28.98
N VAL A 217 -9.94 6.18 -29.01
CA VAL A 217 -9.32 7.08 -30.02
C VAL A 217 -9.47 6.54 -31.45
N TRP A 218 -9.64 5.22 -31.62
CA TRP A 218 -9.89 4.56 -32.91
C TRP A 218 -11.37 4.58 -33.32
N GLN A 219 -12.25 5.11 -32.45
CA GLN A 219 -13.70 5.10 -32.61
C GLN A 219 -14.29 3.68 -32.65
N GLU A 220 -15.61 3.57 -32.59
CA GLU A 220 -16.31 2.26 -32.57
C GLU A 220 -16.00 1.44 -33.83
N ALA A 221 -15.94 2.10 -35.00
CA ALA A 221 -15.61 1.45 -36.27
C ALA A 221 -14.17 0.90 -36.32
N GLY A 222 -13.26 1.41 -35.49
CA GLY A 222 -11.85 1.00 -35.44
C GLY A 222 -11.49 0.14 -34.23
N GLU A 223 -12.47 -0.35 -33.44
CA GLU A 223 -12.19 -1.14 -32.23
C GLU A 223 -11.35 -2.40 -32.52
N ALA A 224 -11.67 -3.12 -33.61
CA ALA A 224 -10.91 -4.30 -34.03
C ALA A 224 -9.46 -3.95 -34.45
N ASP A 225 -9.24 -2.78 -35.05
CA ASP A 225 -7.91 -2.33 -35.44
C ASP A 225 -7.08 -1.89 -34.23
N ALA A 226 -7.71 -1.27 -33.23
CA ALA A 226 -7.06 -0.95 -31.96
C ALA A 226 -6.54 -2.22 -31.25
N TYR A 227 -7.37 -3.26 -31.22
CA TYR A 227 -7.04 -4.57 -30.64
C TYR A 227 -5.92 -5.27 -31.43
N ARG A 228 -5.99 -5.24 -32.76
CA ARG A 228 -4.92 -5.77 -33.63
C ARG A 228 -3.60 -5.05 -33.38
N ASN A 229 -3.63 -3.72 -33.30
CA ASN A 229 -2.44 -2.92 -33.02
C ASN A 229 -1.81 -3.30 -31.68
N LEU A 230 -2.59 -3.57 -30.62
CA LEU A 230 -2.03 -4.07 -29.34
C LEU A 230 -1.21 -5.35 -29.55
N LEU A 231 -1.76 -6.34 -30.27
CA LEU A 231 -1.10 -7.61 -30.51
C LEU A 231 0.15 -7.47 -31.39
N GLU A 232 0.12 -6.55 -32.37
CA GLU A 232 1.27 -6.29 -33.24
C GLU A 232 2.41 -5.53 -32.52
N GLN A 233 2.08 -4.61 -31.60
CA GLN A 233 3.08 -3.91 -30.78
C GLN A 233 3.70 -4.80 -29.71
N PHE A 234 2.95 -5.78 -29.19
CA PHE A 234 3.39 -6.72 -28.16
C PHE A 234 3.20 -8.17 -28.62
N PRO A 235 4.01 -8.65 -29.59
CA PRO A 235 3.81 -9.95 -30.24
C PRO A 235 4.20 -11.15 -29.36
N THR A 236 4.74 -10.92 -28.16
CA THR A 236 5.21 -11.97 -27.24
C THR A 236 4.84 -11.62 -25.81
N GLY A 237 4.57 -12.64 -25.00
CA GLY A 237 4.20 -12.47 -23.59
C GLY A 237 2.69 -12.31 -23.40
N SER A 238 2.31 -11.87 -22.21
CA SER A 238 0.91 -11.61 -21.87
C SER A 238 0.55 -10.15 -22.11
N VAL A 239 -0.67 -9.91 -22.58
CA VAL A 239 -1.25 -8.57 -22.69
C VAL A 239 -2.66 -8.56 -22.09
N ALA A 240 -3.07 -7.42 -21.54
CA ALA A 240 -4.44 -7.18 -21.10
C ALA A 240 -5.10 -6.14 -22.02
N CYS A 241 -6.26 -6.49 -22.58
CA CYS A 241 -7.06 -5.54 -23.35
C CYS A 241 -8.35 -5.23 -22.59
N VAL A 242 -8.68 -3.94 -22.49
CA VAL A 242 -10.01 -3.50 -22.06
C VAL A 242 -10.94 -3.69 -23.25
N SER A 243 -12.04 -4.41 -23.05
CA SER A 243 -12.91 -4.83 -24.15
C SER A 243 -14.37 -4.45 -23.98
N ASP A 244 -14.67 -3.58 -23.01
CA ASP A 244 -16.01 -3.06 -22.73
C ASP A 244 -16.19 -1.60 -23.15
N SER A 245 -15.35 -1.09 -24.07
CA SER A 245 -15.44 0.29 -24.56
C SER A 245 -16.78 0.59 -25.25
N TYR A 246 -17.33 -0.39 -25.98
CA TYR A 246 -18.65 -0.29 -26.63
C TYR A 246 -19.57 -1.46 -26.26
N ASN A 247 -19.13 -2.70 -26.49
CA ASN A 247 -19.92 -3.90 -26.18
C ASN A 247 -19.01 -5.13 -25.98
N ILE A 248 -18.86 -5.54 -24.71
CA ILE A 248 -18.00 -6.68 -24.33
C ILE A 248 -18.38 -8.00 -25.00
N TRP A 249 -19.67 -8.24 -25.27
CA TRP A 249 -20.13 -9.47 -25.91
C TRP A 249 -19.71 -9.52 -27.38
N ASN A 250 -19.88 -8.40 -28.09
CA ASN A 250 -19.44 -8.28 -29.48
C ASN A 250 -17.91 -8.36 -29.57
N ALA A 251 -17.19 -7.68 -28.68
CA ALA A 251 -15.73 -7.74 -28.61
C ALA A 251 -15.24 -9.18 -28.44
N CYS A 252 -15.82 -9.93 -27.50
CA CYS A 252 -15.46 -11.33 -27.27
C CYS A 252 -15.85 -12.25 -28.43
N GLU A 253 -17.10 -12.20 -28.90
CA GLU A 253 -17.62 -13.16 -29.89
C GLU A 253 -17.10 -12.88 -31.30
N LYS A 254 -17.16 -11.61 -31.75
CA LYS A 254 -16.93 -11.23 -33.16
C LYS A 254 -15.54 -10.69 -33.41
N ILE A 255 -14.97 -9.94 -32.47
CA ILE A 255 -13.63 -9.37 -32.67
C ILE A 255 -12.58 -10.38 -32.27
N TRP A 256 -12.53 -10.80 -31.00
CA TRP A 256 -11.55 -11.78 -30.51
C TRP A 256 -11.82 -13.19 -31.04
N GLY A 257 -13.08 -13.64 -31.00
CA GLY A 257 -13.47 -15.01 -31.37
C GLY A 257 -13.50 -15.30 -32.87
N GLU A 258 -13.59 -14.28 -33.72
CA GLU A 258 -13.63 -14.44 -35.18
C GLU A 258 -12.53 -13.61 -35.86
N THR A 259 -12.61 -12.28 -35.84
CA THR A 259 -11.74 -11.38 -36.63
C THR A 259 -10.25 -11.47 -36.28
N LEU A 260 -9.93 -11.66 -35.00
CA LEU A 260 -8.56 -11.69 -34.46
C LEU A 260 -8.17 -13.06 -33.89
N HIS A 261 -9.00 -14.09 -34.09
CA HIS A 261 -8.82 -15.42 -33.48
C HIS A 261 -7.42 -16.00 -33.72
N GLU A 262 -6.94 -15.91 -34.97
CA GLU A 262 -5.60 -16.42 -35.33
C GLU A 262 -4.47 -15.69 -34.60
N LEU A 263 -4.61 -14.38 -34.35
CA LEU A 263 -3.61 -13.58 -33.63
C LEU A 263 -3.63 -13.85 -32.12
N VAL A 264 -4.82 -14.07 -31.54
CA VAL A 264 -4.98 -14.39 -30.11
C VAL A 264 -4.42 -15.78 -29.78
N SER A 265 -4.50 -16.72 -30.71
CA SER A 265 -4.02 -18.11 -30.53
C SER A 265 -2.51 -18.23 -30.19
N ILE A 266 -1.76 -17.13 -30.35
CA ILE A 266 -0.31 -17.04 -30.18
C ILE A 266 0.07 -16.28 -28.88
N CYS A 267 -0.86 -15.53 -28.28
CA CYS A 267 -0.62 -14.68 -27.10
C CYS A 267 -1.53 -15.07 -25.92
N VAL A 268 -0.99 -15.06 -24.69
CA VAL A 268 -1.82 -15.25 -23.48
C VAL A 268 -2.66 -14.00 -23.27
N PHE A 269 -3.97 -14.12 -23.48
CA PHE A 269 -4.92 -13.02 -23.49
C PHE A 269 -5.78 -13.02 -22.22
N LEU A 270 -5.89 -11.85 -21.58
CA LEU A 270 -6.84 -11.59 -20.50
C LEU A 270 -7.83 -10.51 -20.96
N PRO A 271 -9.09 -10.86 -21.30
CA PRO A 271 -10.12 -9.86 -21.49
C PRO A 271 -10.39 -9.22 -20.14
N THR A 272 -10.14 -7.92 -20.04
CA THR A 272 -10.38 -7.18 -18.80
C THR A 272 -11.68 -6.39 -18.91
N LEU A 273 -12.57 -6.60 -17.95
CA LEU A 273 -13.67 -5.69 -17.67
C LEU A 273 -13.15 -4.67 -16.67
N GLN A 274 -12.74 -3.49 -17.13
CA GLN A 274 -12.37 -2.43 -16.21
C GLN A 274 -13.66 -1.69 -15.85
N LEU A 275 -14.34 -2.15 -14.78
CA LEU A 275 -15.50 -1.45 -14.19
C LEU A 275 -15.10 0.00 -13.85
N ALA A 276 -15.25 0.90 -14.81
CA ALA A 276 -15.25 2.32 -14.56
C ALA A 276 -16.46 2.56 -13.66
N LEU A 277 -16.20 2.88 -12.39
CA LEU A 277 -17.19 3.31 -11.40
C LEU A 277 -17.77 4.69 -11.78
N PHE A 278 -18.38 4.78 -12.95
CA PHE A 278 -19.08 5.94 -13.46
C PHE A 278 -20.42 5.56 -14.09
N TYR A 279 -21.15 4.55 -13.60
CA TYR A 279 -22.57 4.43 -13.93
C TYR A 279 -23.41 3.93 -12.75
N HIS A 280 -24.31 4.81 -12.28
CA HIS A 280 -25.51 4.43 -11.53
C HIS A 280 -26.44 3.65 -12.48
N SER A 281 -26.51 2.33 -12.34
CA SER A 281 -27.75 1.59 -12.62
C SER A 281 -27.70 0.19 -11.97
N PRO A 282 -28.77 -0.26 -11.28
CA PRO A 282 -28.71 -1.43 -10.42
C PRO A 282 -29.15 -2.68 -11.17
N ARG A 283 -28.21 -3.45 -11.74
CA ARG A 283 -28.44 -4.89 -11.98
C ARG A 283 -27.17 -5.68 -11.72
N SER A 284 -27.27 -6.44 -10.62
CA SER A 284 -26.41 -7.53 -10.21
C SER A 284 -25.89 -8.39 -11.38
N LEU A 285 -24.57 -8.55 -11.48
CA LEU A 285 -23.95 -9.66 -12.20
C LEU A 285 -23.13 -10.50 -11.22
N LEU A 286 -23.65 -11.68 -10.94
CA LEU A 286 -22.85 -12.84 -10.55
C LEU A 286 -22.37 -13.47 -11.86
N VAL A 287 -21.07 -13.67 -12.03
CA VAL A 287 -20.53 -14.50 -13.12
C VAL A 287 -19.68 -15.58 -12.47
N THR A 288 -20.21 -16.80 -12.52
CA THR A 288 -19.46 -18.04 -12.33
C THR A 288 -18.94 -18.47 -13.70
N VAL A 289 -17.72 -19.04 -13.69
CA VAL A 289 -16.86 -19.46 -14.82
C VAL A 289 -17.61 -20.10 -15.99
#